data_AF-A0A945CS85-F1
#
_entry.id   AF-A0A945CS85-F1
#
_cell.length_a   1.000
_cell.length_b   1.000
_cell.length_c   1.000
_cell.angle_alpha   90.00
_cell.angle_beta   90.00
_cell.angle_gamma   90.00
#
_symmetry.space_group_name_H-M   'P 1'
#
loop_
_entity.id
_entity.type
_entity.pdbx_description
1 polymer ?
#
loop_
_entity_poly.entity_id
_entity_poly.type
_entity_poly.pdbx_seq_one_letter_code
_entity_poly.pdbx_strand_id
1 'polypeptide(L)'
;MIFTPEDSGRLDAPVTYAACKGEKVVISGGSKLHFRWKAHGDGIMQAQTPAGLEIDQLFINGQRQHMARYPNYDPDATPYNGAAADAFSSERAAHWADPAGGYIHALHAHLWGGYHYRITGKTAAGEITYEGGWQNNRQMGLHDSRRFVENIFEELDAPGEWFHDEKAHILYYYPPEDVDIDSANLAAERGYRCPGLDQGGGAELELDRSYHPPSDGTTAGSSASGRTGGNGCHSLRSGGCSI
;
A
#
# COMPACT_ATOMS: atom_id res chain seq x y z
N MET A 1 -5.60 -15.78 -5.48
CA MET A 1 -6.89 -16.39 -5.90
C MET A 1 -7.05 -16.12 -7.38
N ILE A 2 -7.44 -17.12 -8.18
CA ILE A 2 -7.65 -16.97 -9.63
C ILE A 2 -9.03 -17.55 -9.93
N PHE A 3 -9.88 -16.79 -10.61
CA PHE A 3 -11.14 -17.28 -11.14
C PHE A 3 -10.92 -17.77 -12.57
N THR A 4 -11.48 -18.92 -12.89
CA THR A 4 -11.40 -19.52 -14.22
C THR A 4 -12.81 -19.63 -14.83
N PRO A 5 -12.95 -19.97 -16.12
CA PRO A 5 -14.27 -20.18 -16.72
C PRO A 5 -15.15 -21.18 -15.96
N GLU A 6 -14.54 -22.16 -15.28
CA GLU A 6 -15.20 -23.16 -14.45
C GLU A 6 -15.91 -22.57 -13.21
N ASP A 7 -15.54 -21.37 -12.77
CA ASP A 7 -16.18 -20.67 -11.64
C ASP A 7 -17.41 -19.84 -12.05
N SER A 8 -17.78 -19.87 -13.34
CA SER A 8 -18.86 -19.04 -13.88
C SER A 8 -20.23 -19.52 -13.39
N GLY A 9 -20.98 -18.61 -12.77
CA GLY A 9 -22.41 -18.81 -12.51
C GLY A 9 -23.25 -18.70 -13.78
N ARG A 10 -24.52 -19.09 -13.67
CA ARG A 10 -25.55 -18.87 -14.69
C ARG A 10 -26.50 -17.77 -14.27
N LEU A 11 -27.26 -17.21 -15.21
CA LEU A 11 -28.28 -16.19 -14.92
C LEU A 11 -29.29 -16.65 -13.85
N ASP A 12 -29.64 -17.94 -13.85
CA ASP A 12 -30.55 -18.58 -12.88
C ASP A 12 -29.84 -19.25 -11.69
N ALA A 13 -28.50 -19.25 -11.69
CA ALA A 13 -27.68 -19.82 -10.62
C ALA A 13 -26.35 -19.04 -10.51
N PRO A 14 -26.39 -17.78 -10.04
CA PRO A 14 -25.20 -16.96 -9.91
C PRO A 14 -24.29 -17.50 -8.79
N VAL A 15 -22.99 -17.33 -8.93
CA VAL A 15 -22.03 -17.58 -7.85
C VAL A 15 -21.86 -16.29 -7.05
N THR A 16 -22.12 -16.34 -5.75
CA THR A 16 -21.95 -15.21 -4.83
C THR A 16 -20.96 -15.57 -3.76
N TYR A 17 -19.87 -14.80 -3.67
CA TYR A 17 -18.95 -14.82 -2.54
C TYR A 17 -19.35 -13.69 -1.60
N ALA A 18 -19.78 -14.03 -0.39
CA ALA A 18 -20.22 -13.07 0.60
C ALA A 18 -19.87 -13.57 2.00
N ALA A 19 -19.65 -12.63 2.93
CA ALA A 19 -19.54 -12.96 4.34
C ALA A 19 -20.83 -13.62 4.86
N CYS A 20 -20.71 -14.61 5.75
CA CYS A 20 -21.87 -15.11 6.48
C CYS A 20 -22.46 -13.96 7.32
N LYS A 21 -23.77 -14.02 7.62
CA LYS A 21 -24.47 -12.89 8.25
C LYS A 21 -23.84 -12.54 9.61
N GLY A 22 -23.37 -11.30 9.73
CA GLY A 22 -22.75 -10.78 10.95
C GLY A 22 -21.23 -11.02 11.05
N GLU A 23 -20.62 -11.67 10.06
CA GLU A 23 -19.18 -11.86 9.99
C GLU A 23 -18.51 -10.73 9.20
N LYS A 24 -17.30 -10.34 9.63
CA LYS A 24 -16.40 -9.50 8.86
C LYS A 24 -15.35 -10.40 8.21
N VAL A 25 -15.25 -10.37 6.89
CA VAL A 25 -14.31 -11.19 6.10
C VAL A 25 -13.34 -10.27 5.39
N VAL A 26 -12.04 -10.55 5.52
CA VAL A 26 -10.96 -9.84 4.84
C VAL A 26 -10.25 -10.81 3.92
N ILE A 27 -10.13 -10.45 2.64
CA ILE A 27 -9.24 -11.11 1.69
C ILE A 27 -7.97 -10.25 1.66
N SER A 28 -6.85 -10.79 2.11
CA SER A 28 -5.56 -10.08 2.13
C SER A 28 -4.56 -10.78 1.23
N GLY A 29 -3.85 -9.99 0.42
CA GLY A 29 -2.67 -10.43 -0.32
C GLY A 29 -1.37 -10.33 0.50
N GLY A 30 -1.46 -9.74 1.69
CA GLY A 30 -0.33 -9.51 2.59
C GLY A 30 0.16 -10.75 3.30
N SER A 31 1.47 -10.75 3.55
CA SER A 31 2.09 -11.72 4.42
C SER A 31 1.95 -11.23 5.86
N LYS A 32 1.37 -12.06 6.73
CA LYS A 32 1.42 -11.82 8.17
C LYS A 32 2.86 -11.95 8.63
N LEU A 33 3.33 -10.94 9.34
CA LEU A 33 4.69 -10.89 9.85
C LEU A 33 4.66 -10.97 11.37
N HIS A 34 5.54 -11.79 11.93
CA HIS A 34 5.76 -11.88 13.36
C HIS A 34 7.19 -11.47 13.65
N PHE A 35 7.34 -10.34 14.31
CA PHE A 35 8.63 -9.76 14.62
C PHE A 35 8.94 -9.83 16.11
N ARG A 36 10.23 -9.88 16.42
CA ARG A 36 10.75 -9.64 17.76
C ARG A 36 11.38 -8.27 17.75
N TRP A 37 10.62 -7.28 18.19
CA TRP A 37 11.05 -5.89 18.20
C TRP A 37 12.12 -5.66 19.27
N LYS A 38 13.03 -4.76 18.96
CA LYS A 38 14.04 -4.23 19.89
C LYS A 38 14.10 -2.73 19.71
N ALA A 39 14.45 -2.01 20.78
CA ALA A 39 14.74 -0.59 20.65
C ALA A 39 15.93 -0.38 19.70
N HIS A 40 15.82 0.61 18.82
CA HIS A 40 16.92 1.15 18.04
C HIS A 40 17.47 2.42 18.71
N GLY A 41 16.57 3.34 19.09
CA GLY A 41 16.88 4.64 19.69
C GLY A 41 15.79 5.66 19.34
N ASP A 42 15.67 6.76 20.09
CA ASP A 42 14.78 7.90 19.77
C ASP A 42 13.32 7.54 19.48
N GLY A 43 12.79 6.51 20.14
CA GLY A 43 11.43 6.00 19.94
C GLY A 43 11.28 4.99 18.80
N ILE A 44 12.30 4.83 17.96
CA ILE A 44 12.33 3.88 16.85
C ILE A 44 12.59 2.46 17.36
N MET A 45 11.78 1.55 16.85
CA MET A 45 11.88 0.11 17.05
C MET A 45 12.46 -0.54 15.79
N GLN A 46 13.19 -1.64 15.95
CA GLN A 46 13.75 -2.43 14.86
C GLN A 46 13.47 -3.92 15.00
N ALA A 47 13.31 -4.61 13.88
CA ALA A 47 13.10 -6.04 13.82
C ALA A 47 13.81 -6.68 12.61
N GLN A 48 14.32 -7.90 12.80
CA GLN A 48 14.88 -8.69 11.70
C GLN A 48 13.75 -9.16 10.77
N THR A 49 13.91 -8.92 9.47
CA THR A 49 13.01 -9.43 8.44
C THR A 49 13.52 -10.73 7.83
N PRO A 50 12.62 -11.60 7.31
CA PRO A 50 13.02 -12.72 6.46
C PRO A 50 13.86 -12.25 5.26
N ALA A 51 14.82 -13.07 4.84
CA ALA A 51 15.59 -12.80 3.64
C ALA A 51 14.69 -12.75 2.41
N GLY A 52 14.93 -11.79 1.51
CA GLY A 52 14.14 -11.61 0.29
C GLY A 52 12.73 -11.05 0.51
N LEU A 53 12.42 -10.57 1.72
CA LEU A 53 11.22 -9.76 1.92
C LEU A 53 11.39 -8.45 1.13
N GLU A 54 10.51 -8.22 0.16
CA GLU A 54 10.39 -6.95 -0.55
C GLU A 54 8.99 -6.41 -0.24
N ILE A 55 8.91 -5.22 0.34
CA ILE A 55 7.65 -4.62 0.78
C ILE A 55 7.60 -3.16 0.37
N ASP A 56 6.41 -2.69 0.01
CA ASP A 56 6.18 -1.27 -0.26
C ASP A 56 4.96 -0.72 0.50
N GLN A 57 4.30 -1.57 1.28
CA GLN A 57 3.25 -1.19 2.21
C GLN A 57 3.37 -2.01 3.51
N LEU A 58 3.28 -1.30 4.63
CA LEU A 58 3.22 -1.89 5.97
C LEU A 58 1.88 -1.53 6.60
N PHE A 59 1.23 -2.53 7.20
CA PHE A 59 -0.02 -2.38 7.94
C PHE A 59 0.17 -2.86 9.37
N ILE A 60 -0.31 -2.05 10.31
CA ILE A 60 -0.31 -2.35 11.75
C ILE A 60 -1.72 -2.20 12.25
N ASN A 61 -2.28 -3.27 12.82
CA ASN A 61 -3.68 -3.34 13.25
C ASN A 61 -4.67 -2.94 12.15
N GLY A 62 -4.34 -3.28 10.89
CA GLY A 62 -5.14 -2.94 9.70
C GLY A 62 -4.97 -1.51 9.20
N GLN A 63 -4.18 -0.66 9.87
CA GLN A 63 -3.90 0.71 9.44
C GLN A 63 -2.60 0.77 8.66
N ARG A 64 -2.65 1.37 7.46
CA ARG A 64 -1.46 1.58 6.62
C ARG A 64 -0.53 2.59 7.29
N GLN A 65 0.74 2.24 7.40
CA GLN A 65 1.81 3.09 7.91
C GLN A 65 2.50 3.83 6.77
N HIS A 66 3.06 5.00 7.05
CA HIS A 66 3.76 5.81 6.05
C HIS A 66 5.22 5.37 5.95
N MET A 67 5.77 5.29 4.74
CA MET A 67 7.24 5.23 4.66
C MET A 67 7.81 6.53 5.25
N ALA A 68 8.96 6.44 5.90
CA ALA A 68 9.77 7.58 6.34
C ALA A 68 9.85 8.64 5.24
N ARG A 69 9.35 9.83 5.50
CA ARG A 69 9.13 10.84 4.45
C ARG A 69 9.37 12.25 4.92
N TYR A 70 9.73 13.11 3.97
CA TYR A 70 9.78 14.54 4.19
C TYR A 70 9.00 15.32 3.10
N PRO A 71 8.13 16.26 3.49
CA PRO A 71 7.70 16.52 4.87
C PRO A 71 6.89 15.37 5.47
N ASN A 72 6.88 15.32 6.80
CA ASN A 72 6.07 14.39 7.59
C ASN A 72 4.60 14.58 7.23
N TYR A 73 3.84 13.48 7.32
CA TYR A 73 2.43 13.48 6.96
C TYR A 73 1.62 14.45 7.84
N ASP A 74 0.92 15.38 7.21
CA ASP A 74 -0.05 16.28 7.83
C ASP A 74 -1.39 16.19 7.06
N PRO A 75 -2.48 15.71 7.70
CA PRO A 75 -3.78 15.57 7.06
C PRO A 75 -4.35 16.89 6.52
N ASP A 76 -3.95 18.04 7.10
CA ASP A 76 -4.42 19.37 6.72
C ASP A 76 -3.55 20.05 5.66
N ALA A 77 -2.36 19.51 5.39
CA ALA A 77 -1.43 20.04 4.41
C ALA A 77 -1.83 19.65 2.97
N THR A 78 -1.62 20.58 2.02
CA THR A 78 -1.87 20.34 0.60
C THR A 78 -0.75 20.91 -0.28
N PRO A 79 -0.34 20.21 -1.35
CA PRO A 79 -0.76 18.86 -1.76
C PRO A 79 -0.06 17.75 -0.96
N TYR A 80 -0.45 16.50 -1.22
CA TYR A 80 0.22 15.28 -0.72
C TYR A 80 0.35 15.13 0.79
N ASN A 81 -0.48 15.84 1.56
CA ASN A 81 -0.40 15.83 3.02
C ASN A 81 1.00 16.19 3.52
N GLY A 82 1.65 17.14 2.85
CA GLY A 82 3.02 17.53 3.12
C GLY A 82 3.80 17.66 1.83
N ALA A 83 4.18 18.88 1.48
CA ALA A 83 5.03 19.16 0.33
C ALA A 83 5.95 20.35 0.62
N ALA A 84 7.19 20.27 0.15
CA ALA A 84 8.18 21.31 0.36
C ALA A 84 9.09 21.49 -0.85
N ALA A 85 9.57 22.72 -1.03
CA ALA A 85 10.50 23.07 -2.11
C ALA A 85 11.90 22.46 -1.93
N ASP A 86 12.30 22.27 -0.69
CA ASP A 86 13.61 21.75 -0.30
C ASP A 86 13.63 20.21 -0.13
N ALA A 87 12.54 19.51 -0.52
CA ALA A 87 12.35 18.09 -0.23
C ALA A 87 13.51 17.17 -0.65
N PHE A 88 14.27 17.55 -1.66
CA PHE A 88 15.51 16.88 -2.07
C PHE A 88 16.63 17.87 -2.42
N SER A 89 16.65 19.02 -1.73
CA SER A 89 17.75 19.99 -1.85
C SER A 89 19.09 19.36 -1.46
N SER A 90 20.20 19.91 -1.97
CA SER A 90 21.55 19.45 -1.59
C SER A 90 21.81 19.58 -0.10
N GLU A 91 21.26 20.60 0.54
CA GLU A 91 21.35 20.86 1.97
C GLU A 91 20.67 19.74 2.76
N ARG A 92 19.46 19.33 2.35
CA ARG A 92 18.76 18.22 2.97
C ARG A 92 19.46 16.89 2.70
N ALA A 93 19.80 16.64 1.44
CA ALA A 93 20.50 15.44 1.00
C ALA A 93 21.88 15.23 1.66
N ALA A 94 22.49 16.29 2.20
CA ALA A 94 23.72 16.20 2.96
C ALA A 94 23.56 15.35 4.23
N HIS A 95 22.35 15.27 4.80
CA HIS A 95 22.06 14.48 6.00
C HIS A 95 21.86 12.99 5.71
N TRP A 96 21.55 12.61 4.47
CA TRP A 96 21.27 11.22 4.09
C TRP A 96 22.56 10.43 3.87
N ALA A 97 22.74 9.27 4.48
CA ALA A 97 23.91 8.43 4.23
C ALA A 97 23.87 7.81 2.83
N ASP A 98 22.75 7.16 2.48
CA ASP A 98 22.49 6.52 1.18
C ASP A 98 21.01 6.68 0.81
N PRO A 99 20.64 7.66 -0.04
CA PRO A 99 19.24 7.87 -0.41
C PRO A 99 18.78 6.94 -1.54
N ALA A 100 19.64 6.05 -2.05
CA ALA A 100 19.28 5.16 -3.15
C ALA A 100 18.14 4.20 -2.75
N GLY A 101 17.13 4.09 -3.62
CA GLY A 101 15.89 3.37 -3.31
C GLY A 101 14.78 4.25 -2.75
N GLY A 102 15.10 5.48 -2.32
CA GLY A 102 14.12 6.51 -2.01
C GLY A 102 13.28 6.92 -3.23
N TYR A 103 12.17 7.60 -2.98
CA TYR A 103 11.28 8.09 -4.03
C TYR A 103 11.13 9.61 -3.94
N ILE A 104 11.08 10.26 -5.10
CA ILE A 104 10.68 11.66 -5.24
C ILE A 104 9.28 11.67 -5.82
N HIS A 105 8.40 12.39 -5.15
CA HIS A 105 7.04 12.65 -5.59
C HIS A 105 6.90 14.14 -5.81
N ALA A 106 6.31 14.53 -6.93
CA ALA A 106 6.05 15.93 -7.18
C ALA A 106 4.86 16.12 -8.10
N LEU A 107 4.22 17.28 -8.04
CA LEU A 107 3.33 17.67 -9.12
C LEU A 107 4.15 18.06 -10.36
N HIS A 108 3.54 17.86 -11.51
CA HIS A 108 3.95 18.48 -12.76
C HIS A 108 4.04 20.01 -12.58
N ALA A 109 4.99 20.68 -13.26
CA ALA A 109 5.19 22.14 -13.16
C ALA A 109 3.90 22.97 -13.34
N HIS A 110 2.97 22.48 -14.16
CA HIS A 110 1.64 23.07 -14.41
C HIS A 110 0.46 22.35 -13.72
N LEU A 111 0.71 21.50 -12.72
CA LEU A 111 -0.30 20.86 -11.86
C LEU A 111 -1.25 19.86 -12.53
N TRP A 112 -0.88 19.31 -13.69
CA TRP A 112 -1.73 18.39 -14.46
C TRP A 112 -1.67 16.92 -14.02
N GLY A 113 -0.90 16.61 -12.98
CA GLY A 113 -0.73 15.26 -12.48
C GLY A 113 0.55 15.13 -11.65
N GLY A 114 0.72 13.96 -11.03
CA GLY A 114 1.92 13.60 -10.28
C GLY A 114 3.04 13.07 -11.17
N TYR A 115 4.25 13.24 -10.69
CA TYR A 115 5.45 12.58 -11.14
C TYR A 115 6.04 11.79 -9.99
N HIS A 116 6.58 10.62 -10.33
CA HIS A 116 7.31 9.79 -9.39
C HIS A 116 8.64 9.37 -10.02
N TYR A 117 9.69 9.54 -9.24
CA TYR A 117 11.05 9.16 -9.60
C TYR A 117 11.62 8.29 -8.50
N ARG A 118 12.47 7.34 -8.89
CA ARG A 118 13.28 6.56 -7.97
C ARG A 118 14.64 7.22 -7.84
N ILE A 119 15.07 7.48 -6.61
CA ILE A 119 16.41 7.97 -6.31
C ILE A 119 17.41 6.83 -6.56
N THR A 120 18.43 7.14 -7.35
CA THR A 120 19.54 6.22 -7.67
C THR A 120 20.78 6.50 -6.83
N GLY A 121 20.83 7.64 -6.15
CA GLY A 121 21.92 8.02 -5.25
C GLY A 121 22.07 9.54 -5.16
N LYS A 122 23.27 10.00 -4.83
CA LYS A 122 23.66 11.41 -4.82
C LYS A 122 25.08 11.60 -5.34
N THR A 123 25.35 12.75 -5.94
CA THR A 123 26.69 13.11 -6.41
C THR A 123 27.59 13.54 -5.24
N ALA A 124 28.90 13.67 -5.48
CA ALA A 124 29.84 14.20 -4.49
C ALA A 124 29.53 15.66 -4.08
N ALA A 125 28.79 16.40 -4.91
CA ALA A 125 28.32 17.74 -4.61
C ALA A 125 27.01 17.77 -3.79
N GLY A 126 26.42 16.59 -3.50
CA GLY A 126 25.17 16.47 -2.75
C GLY A 126 23.91 16.54 -3.62
N GLU A 127 24.03 16.59 -4.95
CA GLU A 127 22.87 16.59 -5.84
C GLU A 127 22.27 15.19 -5.95
N ILE A 128 20.95 15.07 -5.78
CA ILE A 128 20.25 13.78 -5.90
C ILE A 128 20.18 13.35 -7.37
N THR A 129 20.55 12.09 -7.63
CA THR A 129 20.37 11.45 -8.93
C THR A 129 19.15 10.55 -8.89
N TYR A 130 18.34 10.55 -9.96
CA TYR A 130 17.08 9.81 -9.98
C TYR A 130 16.65 9.46 -11.41
N GLU A 131 15.77 8.47 -11.54
CA GLU A 131 15.18 8.01 -12.80
C GLU A 131 13.66 7.86 -12.68
N GLY A 132 12.92 8.03 -13.79
CA GLY A 132 11.46 7.93 -13.79
C GLY A 132 10.78 9.09 -14.50
N GLY A 133 9.57 9.46 -14.04
CA GLY A 133 8.77 10.51 -14.66
C GLY A 133 8.01 10.09 -15.93
N TRP A 134 7.84 8.78 -16.15
CA TRP A 134 7.16 8.24 -17.33
C TRP A 134 5.64 8.34 -17.29
N GLN A 135 5.05 8.77 -16.16
CA GLN A 135 3.60 8.84 -15.96
C GLN A 135 2.92 9.93 -16.79
N ASN A 136 3.67 10.98 -17.19
CA ASN A 136 3.11 12.10 -17.92
C ASN A 136 3.62 12.13 -19.37
N ASN A 137 2.68 12.14 -20.31
CA ASN A 137 2.97 12.23 -21.75
C ASN A 137 3.56 13.59 -22.17
N ARG A 138 3.53 14.61 -21.30
CA ARG A 138 4.18 15.91 -21.52
C ARG A 138 5.23 16.13 -20.44
N GLN A 139 6.50 15.94 -20.80
CA GLN A 139 7.64 16.12 -19.89
C GLN A 139 8.01 17.60 -19.80
N MET A 140 7.36 18.35 -18.91
CA MET A 140 7.65 19.77 -18.64
C MET A 140 8.34 20.01 -17.29
N GLY A 141 8.75 18.93 -16.61
CA GLY A 141 9.51 18.99 -15.36
C GLY A 141 8.66 19.05 -14.09
N LEU A 142 9.39 18.94 -12.98
CA LEU A 142 8.89 18.95 -11.61
C LEU A 142 8.41 20.34 -11.20
N HIS A 143 7.38 20.43 -10.36
CA HIS A 143 7.00 21.69 -9.73
C HIS A 143 8.02 22.09 -8.66
N ASP A 144 8.35 23.39 -8.60
CA ASP A 144 9.40 23.92 -7.71
C ASP A 144 9.11 23.86 -6.20
N SER A 145 7.95 23.38 -5.77
CA SER A 145 7.57 23.44 -4.33
C SER A 145 6.60 22.36 -3.89
N ARG A 146 5.88 21.75 -4.82
CA ARG A 146 4.88 20.72 -4.54
C ARG A 146 5.52 19.35 -4.68
N ARG A 147 6.48 19.07 -3.79
CA ARG A 147 7.33 17.89 -3.82
C ARG A 147 7.45 17.27 -2.43
N PHE A 148 7.62 15.96 -2.35
CA PHE A 148 8.03 15.27 -1.13
C PHE A 148 8.92 14.10 -1.49
N VAL A 149 9.65 13.58 -0.51
CA VAL A 149 10.46 12.36 -0.64
C VAL A 149 10.01 11.34 0.38
N GLU A 150 10.16 10.05 0.06
CA GLU A 150 9.91 8.95 1.00
C GLU A 150 10.92 7.81 0.81
N ASN A 151 10.94 6.89 1.77
CA ASN A 151 11.82 5.73 1.83
C ASN A 151 13.31 6.09 1.97
N ILE A 152 13.62 7.01 2.90
CA ILE A 152 14.97 7.41 3.28
C ILE A 152 15.07 7.25 4.80
N PHE A 153 16.06 6.51 5.30
CA PHE A 153 16.15 6.17 6.73
C PHE A 153 16.24 7.41 7.62
N GLU A 154 17.00 8.43 7.21
CA GLU A 154 17.17 9.65 8.01
C GLU A 154 15.94 10.55 8.06
N GLU A 155 14.90 10.28 7.25
CA GLU A 155 13.58 10.93 7.35
C GLU A 155 12.60 10.08 8.16
N LEU A 156 13.07 9.06 8.89
CA LEU A 156 12.26 8.31 9.87
C LEU A 156 12.26 9.07 11.19
N ASP A 157 11.39 10.06 11.32
CA ASP A 157 11.42 10.98 12.46
C ASP A 157 10.04 11.28 13.07
N ALA A 158 8.97 10.75 12.50
CA ALA A 158 7.61 10.89 13.03
C ALA A 158 6.96 9.55 13.40
N PRO A 159 6.09 9.51 14.44
CA PRO A 159 5.29 8.35 14.74
C PRO A 159 4.40 7.92 13.56
N GLY A 160 4.30 6.61 13.34
CA GLY A 160 3.58 6.01 12.21
C GLY A 160 4.43 5.82 10.96
N GLU A 161 5.71 6.20 11.01
CA GLU A 161 6.64 6.00 9.91
C GLU A 161 7.44 4.70 10.00
N TRP A 162 7.84 4.16 8.85
CA TRP A 162 8.68 2.96 8.76
C TRP A 162 9.73 3.07 7.65
N PHE A 163 10.81 2.31 7.79
CA PHE A 163 11.84 2.13 6.77
C PHE A 163 12.30 0.67 6.75
N HIS A 164 12.42 0.07 5.56
CA HIS A 164 12.93 -1.29 5.43
C HIS A 164 14.31 -1.28 4.78
N ASP A 165 15.32 -1.63 5.55
CA ASP A 165 16.66 -1.87 5.04
C ASP A 165 16.72 -3.28 4.46
N GLU A 166 16.51 -3.38 3.15
CA GLU A 166 16.58 -4.64 2.42
C GLU A 166 17.97 -5.29 2.50
N LYS A 167 19.05 -4.49 2.58
CA LYS A 167 20.44 -4.98 2.62
C LYS A 167 20.78 -5.59 3.98
N ALA A 168 20.35 -4.94 5.06
CA ALA A 168 20.54 -5.44 6.42
C ALA A 168 19.44 -6.44 6.85
N HIS A 169 18.36 -6.54 6.07
CA HIS A 169 17.14 -7.27 6.40
C HIS A 169 16.54 -6.79 7.73
N ILE A 170 16.44 -5.48 7.93
CA ILE A 170 15.91 -4.87 9.15
C ILE A 170 14.74 -3.95 8.80
N LEU A 171 13.61 -4.14 9.47
CA LEU A 171 12.50 -3.21 9.45
C LEU A 171 12.61 -2.27 10.65
N TYR A 172 12.60 -0.98 10.39
CA TYR A 172 12.52 0.09 11.38
C TYR A 172 11.12 0.67 11.38
N TYR A 173 10.59 0.96 12.57
CA TYR A 173 9.27 1.53 12.75
C TYR A 173 9.27 2.48 13.93
N TYR A 174 8.65 3.65 13.77
CA TYR A 174 8.38 4.57 14.86
C TYR A 174 6.93 4.37 15.33
N PRO A 175 6.67 3.60 16.39
CA PRO A 175 5.31 3.41 16.90
C PRO A 175 4.71 4.69 17.48
N PRO A 176 3.46 5.03 17.13
CA PRO A 176 2.63 5.93 17.91
C PRO A 176 2.46 5.45 19.36
N GLU A 177 2.21 6.38 20.28
CA GLU A 177 2.08 6.07 21.72
C GLU A 177 0.96 5.07 22.04
N ASP A 178 -0.07 4.99 21.20
CA ASP A 178 -1.22 4.10 21.35
C ASP A 178 -1.01 2.71 20.73
N VAL A 179 0.16 2.45 20.13
CA VAL A 179 0.50 1.17 19.51
C VAL A 179 1.43 0.36 20.41
N ASP A 180 0.91 -0.71 21.00
CA ASP A 180 1.73 -1.78 21.57
C ASP A 180 2.26 -2.68 20.44
N ILE A 181 3.49 -2.42 20.03
CA ILE A 181 4.11 -3.06 18.88
C ILE A 181 4.39 -4.56 19.07
N ASP A 182 4.49 -5.03 20.32
CA ASP A 182 4.73 -6.44 20.62
C ASP A 182 3.47 -7.31 20.50
N SER A 183 2.29 -6.69 20.59
CA SER A 183 0.98 -7.36 20.45
C SER A 183 0.24 -7.01 19.15
N ALA A 184 0.76 -6.06 18.37
CA ALA A 184 0.12 -5.61 17.15
C ALA A 184 0.08 -6.67 16.04
N ASN A 185 -0.97 -6.60 15.21
CA ASN A 185 -1.11 -7.43 14.02
C ASN A 185 -0.40 -6.75 12.85
N LEU A 186 0.68 -7.38 12.37
CA LEU A 186 1.48 -6.85 11.26
C LEU A 186 1.18 -7.62 9.97
N ALA A 187 0.93 -6.86 8.92
CA ALA A 187 0.90 -7.37 7.56
C ALA A 187 1.78 -6.48 6.69
N ALA A 188 2.57 -7.09 5.82
CA ALA A 188 3.23 -6.35 4.76
C ALA A 188 2.82 -6.89 3.41
N GLU A 189 2.74 -5.97 2.46
CA GLU A 189 2.34 -6.23 1.10
C GLU A 189 3.43 -5.74 0.16
N ARG A 190 3.62 -6.53 -0.90
CA ARG A 190 4.31 -6.07 -2.10
C ARG A 190 3.24 -5.79 -3.13
N GLY A 191 2.92 -4.51 -3.34
CA GLY A 191 2.10 -4.11 -4.45
C GLY A 191 2.76 -4.53 -5.76
N TYR A 192 1.97 -5.06 -6.71
CA TYR A 192 2.40 -5.06 -8.10
C TYR A 192 2.47 -3.61 -8.57
N ARG A 193 3.63 -2.95 -8.43
CA ARG A 193 3.87 -1.65 -9.07
C ARG A 193 3.93 -1.84 -10.58
N CYS A 194 2.81 -1.64 -11.24
CA CYS A 194 2.79 -1.38 -12.67
C CYS A 194 3.48 -0.03 -12.90
N PRO A 195 4.56 0.06 -13.71
CA PRO A 195 5.14 1.35 -14.06
C PRO A 195 4.09 2.16 -14.84
N GLY A 196 3.49 3.19 -14.23
CA GLY A 196 2.65 4.16 -14.95
C GLY A 196 1.20 4.34 -14.51
N LEU A 197 0.69 3.69 -13.46
CA LEU A 197 -0.63 3.99 -12.90
C LEU A 197 -0.55 4.12 -11.38
N ASP A 198 -0.46 5.37 -10.91
CA ASP A 198 -0.48 5.70 -9.50
C ASP A 198 -1.85 6.29 -9.14
N GLN A 199 -2.76 5.42 -8.73
CA GLN A 199 -3.95 5.74 -7.96
C GLN A 199 -3.97 4.69 -6.84
N GLY A 200 -3.87 5.17 -5.60
CA GLY A 200 -3.83 4.32 -4.42
C GLY A 200 -5.02 3.35 -4.33
N GLY A 201 -4.75 2.19 -3.74
CA GLY A 201 -5.76 1.20 -3.44
C GLY A 201 -5.18 -0.20 -3.44
N GLY A 202 -4.43 -0.56 -2.39
CA GLY A 202 -4.46 -1.95 -1.96
C GLY A 202 -5.92 -2.23 -1.59
N ALA A 203 -6.60 -3.05 -2.38
CA ALA A 203 -8.03 -3.30 -2.19
C ALA A 203 -8.23 -4.19 -0.95
N GLU A 204 -8.54 -3.58 0.20
CA GLU A 204 -9.43 -4.26 1.15
C GLU A 204 -10.82 -4.25 0.49
N LEU A 205 -11.15 -5.34 -0.19
CA LEU A 205 -12.45 -5.48 -0.84
C LEU A 205 -13.48 -5.84 0.24
N GLU A 206 -14.04 -4.82 0.87
CA GLU A 206 -15.18 -4.98 1.77
C GLU A 206 -16.42 -5.28 0.89
N LEU A 207 -16.93 -6.52 0.97
CA LEU A 207 -18.10 -6.95 0.23
C LEU A 207 -19.36 -6.32 0.85
N ASP A 208 -19.70 -5.09 0.44
CA ASP A 208 -20.95 -4.44 0.85
C ASP A 208 -22.18 -5.08 0.18
N ARG A 209 -23.25 -5.22 0.96
CA ARG A 209 -24.54 -5.77 0.55
C ARG A 209 -25.40 -4.71 -0.13
N SER A 210 -25.08 -4.40 -1.38
CA SER A 210 -25.90 -3.48 -2.16
C SER A 210 -26.21 -4.04 -3.55
N TYR A 211 -27.05 -5.09 -3.62
CA TYR A 211 -27.74 -5.43 -4.87
C TYR A 211 -28.97 -4.54 -5.02
N HIS A 212 -28.92 -3.55 -5.92
CA HIS A 212 -30.10 -2.86 -6.43
C HIS A 212 -30.43 -3.45 -7.81
N PRO A 213 -31.57 -4.15 -7.98
CA PRO A 213 -31.99 -4.60 -9.30
C PRO A 213 -32.30 -3.40 -10.20
N PRO A 214 -32.07 -3.49 -11.52
CA PRO A 214 -32.52 -2.47 -12.46
C PRO A 214 -34.04 -2.36 -12.40
N SER A 215 -34.53 -1.14 -12.18
CA SER A 215 -35.93 -0.82 -12.40
C SER A 215 -36.15 -0.65 -13.90
N ASP A 216 -36.46 -1.73 -14.60
CA ASP A 216 -37.19 -1.64 -15.87
C ASP A 216 -37.95 -2.94 -16.13
N GLY A 217 -39.28 -2.81 -16.14
CA GLY A 217 -40.20 -3.90 -16.36
C GLY A 217 -40.19 -4.34 -17.82
N THR A 218 -40.08 -5.64 -18.05
CA THR A 218 -40.74 -6.29 -19.19
C THR A 218 -40.99 -7.76 -18.86
N THR A 219 -42.24 -8.17 -18.99
CA THR A 219 -42.78 -9.50 -18.73
C THR A 219 -42.48 -10.51 -19.85
N ALA A 220 -42.03 -11.71 -19.48
CA ALA A 220 -42.30 -13.03 -20.10
C ALA A 220 -41.62 -14.07 -19.18
N GLY A 221 -42.12 -15.23 -18.79
CA GLY A 221 -43.21 -16.10 -19.26
C GLY A 221 -42.70 -17.56 -19.15
N SER A 222 -43.37 -18.38 -18.34
CA SER A 222 -43.33 -19.86 -18.25
C SER A 222 -42.31 -20.60 -17.32
N SER A 223 -42.92 -21.31 -16.34
CA SER A 223 -42.68 -22.66 -15.72
C SER A 223 -41.34 -23.40 -15.95
N ALA A 224 -40.76 -24.23 -15.06
CA ALA A 224 -41.31 -25.17 -14.07
C ALA A 224 -40.24 -25.72 -13.08
N SER A 225 -40.72 -26.16 -11.91
CA SER A 225 -40.22 -27.23 -11.00
C SER A 225 -38.80 -27.21 -10.40
N GLY A 226 -38.72 -26.74 -9.16
CA GLY A 226 -38.37 -27.53 -7.96
C GLY A 226 -37.08 -28.37 -7.91
N ARG A 227 -36.14 -27.95 -7.07
CA ARG A 227 -35.41 -28.83 -6.13
C ARG A 227 -34.83 -28.01 -4.97
N THR A 228 -35.27 -28.35 -3.76
CA THR A 228 -34.71 -27.92 -2.49
C THR A 228 -33.31 -28.52 -2.31
N GLY A 229 -32.29 -27.67 -2.15
CA GLY A 229 -30.91 -28.07 -1.83
C GLY A 229 -30.29 -27.01 -0.92
N GLY A 230 -29.79 -27.43 0.25
CA GLY A 230 -29.53 -26.59 1.42
C GLY A 230 -28.60 -25.39 1.22
N ASN A 231 -28.98 -24.26 1.81
CA ASN A 231 -28.11 -23.12 2.08
C ASN A 231 -27.13 -23.48 3.21
N GLY A 232 -26.03 -24.15 2.88
CA GLY A 232 -24.88 -24.26 3.77
C GLY A 232 -23.88 -23.14 3.45
N CYS A 233 -23.46 -22.36 4.46
CA CYS A 233 -22.23 -21.54 4.33
C CYS A 233 -21.07 -22.54 4.13
N HIS A 234 -20.52 -22.63 2.92
CA HIS A 234 -19.33 -23.42 2.66
C HIS A 234 -18.10 -22.64 3.11
N SER A 235 -17.35 -23.15 4.09
CA SER A 235 -16.05 -22.56 4.46
C SER A 235 -15.04 -22.80 3.34
N LEU A 236 -14.48 -21.73 2.78
CA LEU A 236 -13.29 -21.85 1.93
C LEU A 236 -12.11 -22.23 2.84
N ARG A 237 -11.80 -23.53 2.92
CA ARG A 237 -10.54 -23.99 3.52
C ARG A 237 -9.43 -23.72 2.53
N SER A 238 -8.46 -22.88 2.92
CA SER A 238 -7.19 -22.75 2.20
C SER A 238 -6.49 -24.10 2.20
N GLY A 239 -6.41 -24.76 1.04
CA GLY A 239 -5.55 -25.91 0.84
C GLY A 239 -4.11 -25.47 1.09
N GLY A 240 -3.46 -26.07 2.09
CA GLY A 240 -2.02 -25.88 2.31
C GLY A 240 -1.25 -26.42 1.11
N CYS A 241 -0.36 -25.60 0.57
CA CYS A 241 0.71 -26.09 -0.28
C CYS A 241 1.86 -26.46 0.68
N SER A 242 2.09 -27.77 0.87
CA SER A 242 3.33 -28.26 1.46
C SER A 242 4.46 -28.09 0.44
N ILE A 243 5.64 -27.78 0.99
CA ILE A 243 6.93 -27.59 0.32
C ILE A 243 7.26 -28.75 -0.63
#